data_AF-A0A4R8LMD7-F1
#
_entry.id   AF-A0A4R8LMD7-F1
#
_cell.length_a   1.000
_cell.length_b   1.000
_cell.length_c   1.000
_cell.angle_alpha   90.00
_cell.angle_beta   90.00
_cell.angle_gamma   90.00
#
_symmetry.space_group_name_H-M   'P 1'
#
loop_
_entity.id
_entity.type
_entity.pdbx_description
1 polymer ?
#
loop_
_entity_poly.entity_id
_entity_poly.type
_entity_poly.pdbx_seq_one_letter_code
_entity_poly.pdbx_strand_id
1 'polypeptide(L)'
;MTLQAELLNRRRVVKRILRDRRDDVLAVTSLGNPTFDAAAAGDTPRNFYLWGAMGGAVMVGLGLALAQPQKRVVVFVGDGEMMMGLGSLATVGVDKPLNLSVVVIDNGYYAETGMQLAHAGRGVDIAAIARAAGFERTSTIHAQQELEDYVDVLLSAKGPVLAAIKVSAKPEPTCLPPRDGPWLRSRFREALLGRDAHASQ
;
A
#
# COMPACT_ATOMS: atom_id res chain seq x y z
N MET A 1 -1.04 16.63 30.54
CA MET A 1 0.17 16.29 29.77
C MET A 1 -0.13 14.99 29.06
N THR A 2 -0.63 15.06 27.82
CA THR A 2 -1.05 13.89 27.06
C THR A 2 0.20 13.17 26.59
N LEU A 3 0.40 11.92 27.00
CA LEU A 3 1.46 11.05 26.48
C LEU A 3 1.27 10.99 24.96
N GLN A 4 2.17 11.63 24.22
CA GLN A 4 2.20 11.53 22.77
C GLN A 4 2.66 10.11 22.46
N ALA A 5 1.73 9.24 22.08
CA ALA A 5 2.05 7.87 21.70
C ALA A 5 3.17 7.89 20.65
N GLU A 6 4.23 7.11 20.88
CA GLU A 6 5.35 7.05 19.94
C GLU A 6 4.84 6.50 18.60
N LEU A 7 4.94 7.32 17.55
CA LEU A 7 4.49 6.94 16.22
C LEU A 7 5.29 5.74 15.71
N LEU A 8 4.61 4.89 14.93
CA LEU A 8 5.20 3.68 14.38
C LEU A 8 6.37 3.98 13.44
N ASN A 9 7.35 3.09 13.42
CA ASN A 9 8.40 3.16 12.42
C ASN A 9 7.88 2.62 11.08
N ARG A 10 7.83 3.51 10.09
CA ARG A 10 7.36 3.24 8.72
C ARG A 10 7.95 1.96 8.11
N ARG A 11 9.27 1.75 8.21
CA ARG A 11 9.94 0.56 7.68
C ARG A 11 9.56 -0.72 8.43
N ARG A 12 9.41 -0.65 9.75
CA ARG A 12 8.95 -1.79 10.55
C ARG A 12 7.50 -2.16 10.23
N VAL A 13 6.63 -1.18 9.97
CA VAL A 13 5.23 -1.41 9.55
C VAL A 13 5.18 -2.23 8.27
N VAL A 14 5.83 -1.74 7.21
CA VAL A 14 5.83 -2.43 5.91
C VAL A 14 6.46 -3.81 6.02
N LYS A 15 7.61 -3.92 6.72
CA LYS A 15 8.25 -5.21 6.98
C LYS A 15 7.31 -6.17 7.71
N ARG A 16 6.58 -5.71 8.73
CA ARG A 16 5.68 -6.56 9.51
C ARG A 16 4.53 -7.12 8.67
N ILE A 17 3.93 -6.31 7.82
CA ILE A 17 2.84 -6.73 6.92
C ILE A 17 3.36 -7.75 5.89
N LEU A 18 4.60 -7.59 5.42
CA LEU A 18 5.18 -8.46 4.39
C LEU A 18 5.90 -9.72 4.93
N ARG A 19 6.34 -9.73 6.20
CA ARG A 19 7.21 -10.76 6.78
C ARG A 19 6.69 -12.18 6.58
N ASP A 20 5.40 -12.38 6.87
CA ASP A 20 4.75 -13.70 6.90
C ASP A 20 3.68 -13.81 5.81
N ARG A 21 3.80 -13.01 4.75
CA ARG A 21 2.80 -13.05 3.67
C ARG A 21 2.85 -14.40 2.97
N ARG A 22 1.67 -14.93 2.69
CA ARG A 22 1.51 -16.15 1.90
C ARG A 22 1.91 -15.91 0.44
N ASP A 23 2.14 -16.98 -0.32
CA ASP A 23 2.55 -16.90 -1.73
C ASP A 23 1.48 -16.32 -2.66
N ASP A 24 0.21 -16.35 -2.24
CA ASP A 24 -0.91 -15.74 -2.95
C ASP A 24 -1.04 -14.23 -2.70
N VAL A 25 -0.16 -13.62 -1.87
CA VAL A 25 -0.17 -12.18 -1.59
C VAL A 25 0.77 -11.43 -2.54
N LEU A 26 0.19 -10.48 -3.26
CA LEU A 26 0.85 -9.56 -4.17
C LEU A 26 0.97 -8.19 -3.51
N ALA A 27 2.13 -7.55 -3.65
CA ALA A 27 2.34 -6.18 -3.19
C ALA A 27 2.46 -5.23 -4.39
N VAL A 28 1.69 -4.15 -4.36
CA VAL A 28 1.87 -3.01 -5.27
C VAL A 28 2.30 -1.85 -4.41
N THR A 29 3.34 -1.14 -4.79
CA THR A 29 3.76 0.06 -4.06
C THR A 29 3.74 1.27 -4.95
N SER A 30 3.42 2.38 -4.31
CA SER A 30 3.50 3.71 -4.86
C SER A 30 4.96 4.22 -4.83
N LEU A 31 5.25 5.29 -5.56
CA LEU A 31 6.63 5.79 -5.66
C LEU A 31 7.16 6.34 -4.33
N GLY A 32 8.48 6.42 -4.22
CA GLY A 32 9.17 6.96 -3.05
C GLY A 32 9.14 5.98 -1.88
N ASN A 33 8.87 6.52 -0.69
CA ASN A 33 8.92 5.82 0.58
C ASN A 33 8.25 4.43 0.58
N PRO A 34 6.97 4.24 0.20
CA PRO A 34 6.34 2.91 0.16
C PRO A 34 7.13 1.87 -0.63
N THR A 35 7.68 2.26 -1.79
CA THR A 35 8.56 1.41 -2.60
C THR A 35 9.88 1.09 -1.87
N PHE A 36 10.53 2.09 -1.26
CA PHE A 36 11.80 1.86 -0.57
C PHE A 36 11.67 0.89 0.61
N ASP A 37 10.56 0.97 1.33
CA ASP A 37 10.32 0.07 2.46
C ASP A 37 9.96 -1.34 2.04
N ALA A 38 9.14 -1.49 1.00
CA ALA A 38 8.82 -2.82 0.48
C ALA A 38 10.07 -3.51 -0.08
N ALA A 39 10.97 -2.75 -0.74
CA ALA A 39 12.27 -3.26 -1.16
C ALA A 39 13.15 -3.65 0.04
N ALA A 40 13.22 -2.80 1.07
CA ALA A 40 13.99 -3.09 2.29
C ALA A 40 13.40 -4.27 3.12
N ALA A 41 12.10 -4.53 3.01
CA ALA A 41 11.45 -5.69 3.61
C ALA A 41 11.77 -7.01 2.89
N GLY A 42 12.29 -6.94 1.65
CA GLY A 42 12.69 -8.07 0.83
C GLY A 42 12.14 -7.96 -0.59
N ASP A 43 13.05 -7.79 -1.57
CA ASP A 43 12.66 -7.79 -2.97
C ASP A 43 12.24 -9.17 -3.44
N THR A 44 11.07 -9.26 -4.09
CA THR A 44 10.61 -10.49 -4.74
C THR A 44 9.84 -10.13 -6.02
N PRO A 45 9.76 -11.04 -7.02
CA PRO A 45 8.92 -10.85 -8.20
C PRO A 45 7.44 -10.58 -7.92
N ARG A 46 6.93 -10.83 -6.70
CA ARG A 46 5.56 -10.50 -6.26
C ARG A 46 5.39 -9.07 -5.73
N ASN A 47 6.47 -8.27 -5.74
CA ASN A 47 6.43 -6.83 -5.48
C ASN A 47 6.45 -6.10 -6.82
N PHE A 48 5.39 -5.35 -7.10
CA PHE A 48 5.31 -4.44 -8.23
C PHE A 48 5.53 -3.00 -7.76
N TYR A 49 6.72 -2.46 -8.03
CA TYR A 49 7.06 -1.08 -7.70
C TYR A 49 6.59 -0.15 -8.83
N LEU A 50 5.50 0.59 -8.60
CA LEU A 50 4.95 1.49 -9.60
C LEU A 50 5.73 2.80 -9.63
N TRP A 51 6.66 2.91 -10.58
CA TRP A 51 7.40 4.14 -10.83
C TRP A 51 6.62 5.10 -11.74
N GLY A 52 6.70 6.40 -11.45
CA GLY A 52 6.28 7.45 -12.38
C GLY A 52 4.77 7.69 -12.49
N ALA A 53 3.95 7.09 -11.63
CA ALA A 53 2.49 7.24 -11.66
C ALA A 53 1.92 7.51 -10.25
N MET A 54 2.20 8.71 -9.71
CA MET A 54 1.65 9.13 -8.42
C MET A 54 0.12 9.24 -8.50
N GLY A 55 -0.57 8.57 -7.57
CA GLY A 55 -2.02 8.49 -7.51
C GLY A 55 -2.58 7.27 -8.24
N GLY A 56 -1.72 6.50 -8.92
CA GLY A 56 -2.13 5.35 -9.74
C GLY A 56 -2.07 4.00 -9.02
N ALA A 57 -1.35 3.88 -7.90
CA ALA A 57 -1.08 2.59 -7.27
C ALA A 57 -2.35 1.83 -6.84
N VAL A 58 -3.36 2.54 -6.30
CA VAL A 58 -4.64 1.92 -5.91
C VAL A 58 -5.39 1.38 -7.12
N MET A 59 -5.40 2.10 -8.25
CA MET A 59 -6.07 1.64 -9.47
C MET A 59 -5.35 0.45 -10.12
N VAL A 60 -4.01 0.41 -10.08
CA VAL A 60 -3.25 -0.78 -10.49
C VAL A 60 -3.59 -1.97 -9.59
N GLY A 61 -3.66 -1.76 -8.27
CA GLY A 61 -4.06 -2.78 -7.32
C GLY A 61 -5.47 -3.30 -7.55
N LEU A 62 -6.43 -2.42 -7.84
CA LEU A 62 -7.80 -2.79 -8.19
C LEU A 62 -7.86 -3.66 -9.45
N GLY A 63 -7.18 -3.24 -10.52
CA GLY A 63 -7.11 -4.03 -11.76
C GLY A 63 -6.54 -5.43 -11.52
N LEU A 64 -5.50 -5.55 -10.69
CA LEU A 64 -4.93 -6.84 -10.29
C LEU A 64 -5.90 -7.66 -9.45
N ALA A 65 -6.59 -7.05 -8.50
CA ALA A 65 -7.55 -7.74 -7.63
C ALA A 65 -8.70 -8.34 -8.44
N LEU A 66 -9.22 -7.59 -9.41
CA LEU A 66 -10.27 -8.04 -10.34
C LEU A 66 -9.76 -9.13 -11.30
N ALA A 67 -8.55 -8.99 -11.83
CA ALA A 67 -7.97 -9.96 -12.77
C ALA A 67 -7.45 -11.24 -12.10
N GLN A 68 -7.16 -11.20 -10.80
CA GLN A 68 -6.61 -12.31 -10.01
C GLN A 68 -7.41 -12.51 -8.71
N PRO A 69 -8.70 -12.89 -8.78
CA PRO A 69 -9.61 -12.91 -7.62
C PRO A 69 -9.18 -13.89 -6.52
N GLN A 70 -8.30 -14.85 -6.83
CA GLN A 70 -7.77 -15.84 -5.87
C GLN A 70 -6.48 -15.37 -5.17
N LYS A 71 -5.91 -14.23 -5.55
CA LYS A 71 -4.68 -13.68 -4.97
C LYS A 71 -5.01 -12.44 -4.15
N ARG A 72 -4.46 -12.30 -2.96
CA ARG A 72 -4.61 -11.07 -2.16
C ARG A 72 -3.73 -9.97 -2.75
N VAL A 73 -4.28 -8.78 -2.97
CA VAL A 73 -3.52 -7.60 -3.41
C VAL A 73 -3.42 -6.61 -2.25
N VAL A 74 -2.21 -6.26 -1.86
CA VAL A 74 -1.93 -5.24 -0.85
C VAL A 74 -1.21 -4.07 -1.54
N VAL A 75 -1.85 -2.90 -1.52
CA VAL A 75 -1.31 -1.68 -2.11
C VAL A 75 -0.74 -0.81 -1.00
N PHE A 76 0.54 -0.45 -1.08
CA PHE A 76 1.18 0.49 -0.15
C PHE A 76 1.30 1.86 -0.81
N VAL A 77 0.68 2.87 -0.22
CA VAL A 77 0.74 4.27 -0.67
C VAL A 77 1.17 5.18 0.46
N GLY A 78 1.74 6.34 0.14
CA GLY A 78 1.85 7.44 1.10
C GLY A 78 0.53 8.20 1.23
N ASP A 79 0.32 8.91 2.33
CA ASP A 79 -0.83 9.80 2.52
C ASP A 79 -0.90 10.88 1.44
N GLY A 80 0.24 11.47 1.06
CA GLY A 80 0.30 12.45 -0.03
C GLY A 80 -0.19 11.89 -1.38
N GLU A 81 0.22 10.66 -1.71
CA GLU A 81 -0.25 10.00 -2.92
C GLU A 81 -1.73 9.63 -2.85
N MET A 82 -2.20 9.14 -1.70
CA MET A 82 -3.60 8.78 -1.53
C MET A 82 -4.52 9.98 -1.82
N MET A 83 -4.08 11.19 -1.46
CA MET A 83 -4.82 12.41 -1.76
C MET A 83 -4.82 12.79 -3.24
N MET A 84 -3.76 12.48 -3.98
CA MET A 84 -3.72 12.69 -5.43
C MET A 84 -4.61 11.69 -6.17
N GLY A 85 -4.64 10.44 -5.69
CA GLY A 85 -5.47 9.37 -6.22
C GLY A 85 -6.83 9.23 -5.54
N LEU A 86 -7.35 10.25 -4.86
CA LEU A 86 -8.50 10.11 -3.94
C LEU A 86 -9.73 9.48 -4.59
N GLY A 87 -10.01 9.83 -5.85
CA GLY A 87 -11.12 9.27 -6.63
C GLY A 87 -11.08 7.74 -6.80
N SER A 88 -9.90 7.13 -6.69
CA SER A 88 -9.76 5.67 -6.73
C SER A 88 -10.51 4.96 -5.60
N LEU A 89 -10.69 5.60 -4.44
CA LEU A 89 -11.46 5.03 -3.33
C LEU A 89 -12.93 4.87 -3.72
N ALA A 90 -13.51 5.82 -4.46
CA ALA A 90 -14.88 5.70 -4.95
C ALA A 90 -15.03 4.53 -5.92
N THR A 91 -14.08 4.37 -6.86
CA THR A 91 -14.10 3.24 -7.80
C THR A 91 -13.97 1.91 -7.07
N VAL A 92 -13.02 1.77 -6.14
CA VAL A 92 -12.86 0.54 -5.35
C VAL A 92 -14.12 0.22 -4.53
N GLY A 93 -14.75 1.23 -3.94
CA GLY A 93 -15.97 1.05 -3.15
C GLY A 93 -17.21 0.68 -3.98
N VAL A 94 -17.22 1.00 -5.28
CA VAL A 94 -18.24 0.53 -6.24
C VAL A 94 -17.96 -0.89 -6.69
N ASP A 95 -16.73 -1.19 -7.10
CA ASP A 95 -16.35 -2.51 -7.63
C ASP A 95 -16.29 -3.60 -6.56
N LYS A 96 -16.01 -3.22 -5.31
CA LYS A 96 -15.97 -4.08 -4.11
C LYS A 96 -15.18 -5.39 -4.29
N PRO A 97 -13.91 -5.33 -4.74
CA PRO A 97 -13.09 -6.53 -4.85
C PRO A 97 -12.95 -7.24 -3.49
N LEU A 98 -13.09 -8.56 -3.47
CA LEU A 98 -13.05 -9.33 -2.23
C LEU A 98 -11.64 -9.46 -1.63
N ASN A 99 -10.61 -9.10 -2.40
CA ASN A 99 -9.22 -9.46 -2.18
C ASN A 99 -8.25 -8.25 -2.23
N LEU A 100 -8.73 -7.03 -1.96
CA LEU A 100 -7.90 -5.81 -2.01
C LEU A 100 -7.72 -5.17 -0.63
N SER A 101 -6.47 -4.80 -0.31
CA SER A 101 -6.13 -3.92 0.80
C SER A 101 -5.36 -2.69 0.33
N VAL A 102 -5.72 -1.54 0.87
CA VAL A 102 -4.99 -0.28 0.72
C VAL A 102 -4.38 0.09 2.05
N VAL A 103 -3.06 0.10 2.11
CA VAL A 103 -2.26 0.48 3.28
C VAL A 103 -1.67 1.86 3.02
N VAL A 104 -2.17 2.85 3.75
CA VAL A 104 -1.68 4.23 3.68
C VAL A 104 -0.64 4.42 4.78
N ILE A 105 0.60 4.64 4.36
CA ILE A 105 1.73 5.00 5.22
C ILE A 105 1.65 6.51 5.45
N ASP A 106 1.02 6.90 6.56
CA ASP A 106 0.64 8.27 6.85
C ASP A 106 1.62 8.89 7.85
N ASN A 107 2.59 9.64 7.33
CA ASN A 107 3.48 10.46 8.14
C ASN A 107 3.01 11.93 8.24
N GLY A 108 2.02 12.34 7.44
CA GLY A 108 1.49 13.69 7.36
C GLY A 108 2.29 14.67 6.50
N TYR A 109 3.28 14.19 5.73
CA TYR A 109 4.23 15.03 4.99
C TYR A 109 4.59 14.47 3.60
N TYR A 110 4.80 15.38 2.64
CA TYR A 110 5.49 15.04 1.39
C TYR A 110 7.00 14.91 1.61
N ALA A 111 7.43 13.76 2.13
CA ALA A 111 8.81 13.54 2.56
C ALA A 111 9.85 13.68 1.43
N GLU A 112 9.49 13.29 0.21
CA GLU A 112 10.41 13.30 -0.94
C GLU A 112 10.62 14.70 -1.56
N THR A 113 9.73 15.66 -1.29
CA THR A 113 9.76 16.99 -1.92
C THR A 113 10.15 18.13 -0.99
N GLY A 114 10.54 17.81 0.26
CA GLY A 114 10.98 18.81 1.23
C GLY A 114 10.11 18.92 2.50
N MET A 115 9.43 17.84 2.89
CA MET A 115 8.72 17.74 4.18
C MET A 115 7.59 18.77 4.36
N GLN A 116 6.90 19.15 3.28
CA GLN A 116 5.72 19.99 3.37
C GLN A 116 4.57 19.21 4.00
N LEU A 117 3.77 19.87 4.86
CA LEU A 117 2.56 19.28 5.42
C LEU A 117 1.60 18.83 4.32
N ALA A 118 1.34 17.53 4.26
CA ALA A 118 0.33 16.93 3.40
C ALA A 118 -1.07 17.12 4.00
N HIS A 119 -2.11 16.78 3.24
CA HIS A 119 -3.50 16.99 3.68
C HIS A 119 -3.84 16.16 4.94
N ALA A 120 -3.34 14.93 5.05
CA ALA A 120 -3.54 14.11 6.25
C ALA A 120 -2.86 14.73 7.48
N GLY A 121 -1.69 15.35 7.31
CA GLY A 121 -1.01 16.14 8.34
C GLY A 121 -1.76 17.42 8.76
N ARG A 122 -2.81 17.80 8.01
CA ARG A 122 -3.70 18.94 8.30
C ARG A 122 -5.09 18.51 8.79
N GLY A 123 -5.27 17.23 9.12
CA GLY A 123 -6.51 16.71 9.72
C GLY A 123 -7.48 16.02 8.75
N VAL A 124 -7.09 15.77 7.49
CA VAL A 124 -7.91 14.94 6.60
C VAL A 124 -7.87 13.48 7.04
N ASP A 125 -9.03 12.92 7.39
CA ASP A 125 -9.18 11.52 7.80
C ASP A 125 -9.43 10.62 6.58
N ILE A 126 -8.36 9.96 6.12
CA ILE A 126 -8.38 9.07 4.96
C ILE A 126 -9.25 7.82 5.23
N ALA A 127 -9.24 7.27 6.46
CA ALA A 127 -10.02 6.10 6.81
C ALA A 127 -11.52 6.41 6.81
N ALA A 128 -11.91 7.60 7.30
CA ALA A 128 -13.29 8.08 7.23
C ALA A 128 -13.74 8.28 5.77
N ILE A 129 -12.90 8.86 4.91
CA ILE A 129 -13.22 9.03 3.49
C ILE A 129 -13.43 7.67 2.80
N ALA A 130 -12.54 6.71 3.04
CA ALA A 130 -12.67 5.37 2.46
C ALA A 130 -13.98 4.69 2.88
N ARG A 131 -14.38 4.86 4.15
CA ARG A 131 -15.64 4.34 4.68
C ARG A 131 -16.83 4.96 3.97
N ALA A 132 -16.83 6.28 3.81
CA ALA A 132 -17.86 7.01 3.06
C ALA A 132 -17.87 6.63 1.57
N ALA A 133 -16.72 6.21 1.02
CA ALA A 133 -16.60 5.73 -0.35
C ALA A 133 -17.10 4.29 -0.55
N GLY A 134 -17.46 3.56 0.52
CA GLY A 134 -18.03 2.20 0.43
C GLY A 134 -17.10 1.07 0.86
N PHE A 135 -15.97 1.36 1.51
CA PHE A 135 -15.15 0.33 2.14
C PHE A 135 -15.83 -0.19 3.41
N GLU A 136 -16.07 -1.50 3.48
CA GLU A 136 -16.68 -2.13 4.65
C GLU A 136 -15.74 -2.16 5.86
N ARG A 137 -14.42 -2.14 5.60
CA ARG A 137 -13.40 -2.23 6.64
C ARG A 137 -12.39 -1.11 6.46
N THR A 138 -12.41 -0.18 7.41
CA THR A 138 -11.46 0.93 7.48
C THR A 138 -10.91 1.06 8.88
N SER A 139 -9.62 1.31 9.04
CA SER A 139 -9.00 1.57 10.35
C SER A 139 -7.96 2.68 10.25
N THR A 140 -7.82 3.45 11.33
CA THR A 140 -6.66 4.31 11.57
C THR A 140 -5.84 3.67 12.68
N ILE A 141 -4.58 3.35 12.39
CA ILE A 141 -3.69 2.62 13.28
C ILE A 141 -2.64 3.58 13.82
N HIS A 142 -2.56 3.71 15.13
CA HIS A 142 -1.66 4.60 15.86
C HIS A 142 -0.58 3.85 16.65
N ALA A 143 -0.82 2.58 17.01
CA ALA A 143 0.04 1.83 17.92
C ALA A 143 0.44 0.45 17.38
N GLN A 144 1.51 -0.12 17.95
CA GLN A 144 2.04 -1.42 17.50
C GLN A 144 1.02 -2.53 17.72
N GLN A 145 0.31 -2.53 18.86
CA GLN A 145 -0.69 -3.56 19.14
C GLN A 145 -1.85 -3.50 18.13
N GLU A 146 -2.33 -2.29 17.80
CA GLU A 146 -3.35 -2.10 16.77
C GLU A 146 -2.89 -2.59 15.38
N LEU A 147 -1.60 -2.43 15.06
CA LEU A 147 -1.04 -3.02 13.85
C LEU A 147 -1.10 -4.54 13.92
N GLU A 148 -0.59 -5.16 14.99
CA GLU A 148 -0.57 -6.61 15.16
C GLU A 148 -1.99 -7.21 15.04
N ASP A 149 -2.98 -6.57 15.65
CA ASP A 149 -4.38 -7.01 15.63
C ASP A 149 -5.02 -6.87 14.23
N TYR A 150 -4.46 -6.02 13.35
CA TYR A 150 -5.02 -5.71 12.04
C TYR A 150 -4.28 -6.34 10.86
N VAL A 151 -3.07 -6.90 11.04
CA VAL A 151 -2.30 -7.52 9.95
C VAL A 151 -3.11 -8.63 9.27
N ASP A 152 -3.78 -9.50 10.03
CA ASP A 152 -4.56 -10.60 9.46
C ASP A 152 -5.78 -10.10 8.67
N VAL A 153 -6.35 -8.96 9.08
CA VAL A 153 -7.41 -8.28 8.33
C VAL A 153 -6.89 -7.80 6.97
N LEU A 154 -5.70 -7.17 6.96
CA LEU A 154 -5.05 -6.73 5.72
C LEU A 154 -4.69 -7.90 4.80
N LEU A 155 -4.34 -9.06 5.34
CA LEU A 155 -3.89 -10.20 4.55
C LEU A 155 -5.02 -11.14 4.12
N SER A 156 -6.15 -11.19 4.84
CA SER A 156 -7.15 -12.24 4.65
C SER A 156 -8.61 -11.80 4.63
N ALA A 157 -8.96 -10.60 5.10
CA ALA A 157 -10.38 -10.22 5.19
C ALA A 157 -11.01 -10.01 3.82
N LYS A 158 -12.27 -10.44 3.67
CA LYS A 158 -13.05 -10.22 2.45
C LYS A 158 -13.47 -8.75 2.32
N GLY A 159 -13.54 -8.31 1.07
CA GLY A 159 -13.91 -6.96 0.67
C GLY A 159 -12.71 -6.01 0.62
N PRO A 160 -12.91 -4.79 0.11
CA PRO A 160 -11.87 -3.78 0.12
C PRO A 160 -11.62 -3.32 1.55
N VAL A 161 -10.36 -3.41 1.98
CA VAL A 161 -9.90 -2.98 3.30
C VAL A 161 -9.01 -1.74 3.13
N LEU A 162 -9.15 -0.77 4.01
CA LEU A 162 -8.20 0.35 4.10
C LEU A 162 -7.66 0.52 5.52
N ALA A 163 -6.34 0.63 5.65
CA ALA A 163 -5.68 1.02 6.90
C ALA A 163 -4.85 2.28 6.68
N ALA A 164 -5.16 3.34 7.42
CA ALA A 164 -4.31 4.53 7.53
C ALA A 164 -3.40 4.37 8.75
N ILE A 165 -2.13 4.07 8.52
CA ILE A 165 -1.16 3.76 9.58
C ILE A 165 -0.32 5.00 9.86
N LYS A 166 -0.48 5.57 11.06
CA LYS A 166 0.27 6.74 11.51
C LYS A 166 1.70 6.34 11.83
N VAL A 167 2.64 6.91 11.11
CA VAL A 167 4.06 6.60 11.21
C VAL A 167 4.89 7.85 11.46
N SER A 168 6.08 7.67 12.02
CA SER A 168 7.04 8.75 12.19
C SER A 168 7.55 9.25 10.83
N ALA A 169 7.76 10.56 10.72
CA ALA A 169 8.40 11.18 9.57
C ALA A 169 9.95 11.12 9.62
N LYS A 170 10.52 10.40 10.60
CA LYS A 170 11.97 10.18 10.70
C LYS A 170 12.48 9.47 9.43
N PRO A 171 13.61 9.93 8.86
CA PRO A 171 14.15 9.34 7.65
C PRO A 171 14.67 7.92 7.92
N GLU A 172 14.56 7.07 6.90
CA GLU A 172 15.09 5.71 6.88
C GLU A 172 16.03 5.58 5.67
N PRO A 173 17.18 4.90 5.78
CA PRO A 173 18.05 4.63 4.64
C PRO A 173 17.30 4.15 3.40
N THR A 174 17.52 4.83 2.27
CA THR A 174 16.88 4.50 0.99
C THR A 174 17.32 3.11 0.53
N CYS A 175 16.35 2.26 0.20
CA CYS A 175 16.57 1.00 -0.50
C CYS A 175 15.92 1.10 -1.87
N LEU A 176 16.73 1.20 -2.92
CA LEU A 176 16.23 1.37 -4.28
C LEU A 176 16.06 0.00 -4.97
N PRO A 177 14.83 -0.45 -5.25
CA PRO A 177 14.65 -1.57 -6.16
C PRO A 177 14.92 -1.12 -7.60
N PRO A 178 14.99 -2.06 -8.56
CA PRO A 178 15.14 -1.72 -9.98
C PRO A 178 14.10 -0.70 -10.44
N ARG A 179 14.52 0.24 -11.29
CA ARG A 179 13.68 1.33 -11.82
C ARG A 179 13.24 1.12 -13.27
N ASP A 180 13.53 -0.06 -13.83
CA ASP A 180 13.12 -0.46 -15.16
C ASP A 180 11.66 -0.95 -15.13
N GLY A 181 10.75 -0.08 -15.57
CA GLY A 181 9.31 -0.37 -15.63
C GLY A 181 8.96 -1.61 -16.47
N PRO A 182 9.45 -1.73 -17.71
CA PRO A 182 9.31 -2.95 -18.51
C PRO A 182 9.77 -4.21 -17.78
N TRP A 183 10.95 -4.20 -17.16
CA TRP A 183 11.46 -5.35 -16.43
C TRP A 183 10.59 -5.70 -15.21
N LEU A 184 10.18 -4.71 -14.43
CA LEU A 184 9.29 -4.90 -13.28
C LEU A 184 7.93 -5.48 -13.70
N ARG A 185 7.35 -4.99 -14.79
CA ARG A 185 6.13 -5.54 -15.38
C ARG A 185 6.34 -7.00 -15.79
N SER A 186 7.40 -7.30 -16.53
CA SER A 186 7.67 -8.63 -17.06
C SER A 186 7.87 -9.65 -15.94
N ARG A 187 8.75 -9.36 -14.96
CA ARG A 187 9.01 -10.31 -13.86
C ARG A 187 7.77 -10.52 -12.97
N PHE A 188 6.95 -9.49 -12.78
CA PHE A 188 5.73 -9.59 -12.00
C PHE A 188 4.68 -10.42 -12.74
N ARG A 189 4.52 -10.21 -14.05
CA ARG A 189 3.66 -11.04 -14.90
C ARG A 189 4.09 -12.51 -14.90
N GLU A 190 5.39 -12.78 -14.99
CA GLU A 190 5.92 -14.15 -14.93
C GLU A 190 5.66 -14.79 -13.56
N ALA A 191 5.84 -14.06 -12.47
CA ALA A 191 5.48 -14.52 -11.13
C ALA A 191 3.99 -14.79 -10.96
N LEU A 192 3.14 -14.09 -11.74
CA LEU A 192 1.70 -14.28 -11.70
C LEU A 192 1.21 -15.44 -12.54
N LEU A 193 1.71 -15.56 -13.76
CA LEU A 193 1.15 -16.41 -14.83
C LEU A 193 2.09 -17.56 -15.24
N GLY A 194 3.27 -17.66 -14.65
CA GLY A 194 4.31 -18.62 -15.05
C GLY A 194 5.13 -18.16 -16.26
N ARG A 195 6.00 -19.02 -16.76
CA ARG A 195 6.93 -18.69 -17.87
C ARG A 195 6.22 -18.37 -19.18
N ASP A 196 5.00 -18.85 -19.36
CA ASP A 196 4.18 -18.60 -20.54
C ASP A 196 3.58 -17.18 -20.57
N ALA A 197 3.82 -16.37 -19.52
CA ALA A 197 3.35 -14.98 -19.42
C ALA A 197 3.83 -14.05 -20.56
N HIS A 198 4.90 -14.46 -21.25
CA HIS A 198 5.55 -13.74 -22.35
C HIS A 198 5.21 -14.31 -23.72
N ALA A 199 4.52 -15.45 -23.79
CA ALA A 199 3.98 -15.95 -25.04
C ALA A 199 2.84 -15.02 -25.47
N SER A 200 2.93 -14.50 -26.69
CA SER A 200 1.83 -13.77 -27.33
C SER A 200 0.59 -14.68 -27.34
N GLN A 201 -0.54 -14.20 -26.81
CA GLN A 201 -1.84 -14.74 -27.20
C GLN A 201 -2.23 -14.18 -28.56
#